data_AF-A0A1H9RYY1-F1
#
_entry.id   AF-A0A1H9RYY1-F1
#
_cell.length_a   1.000
_cell.length_b   1.000
_cell.length_c   1.000
_cell.angle_alpha   90.00
_cell.angle_beta   90.00
_cell.angle_gamma   90.00
#
_symmetry.space_group_name_H-M   'P 1'
#
loop_
_entity.id
_entity.type
_entity.pdbx_description
1 polymer ?
#
loop_
_entity_poly.entity_id
_entity_poly.type
_entity_poly.pdbx_seq_one_letter_code
_entity_poly.pdbx_strand_id
1 'polypeptide(L)'
;MGIFDFLKKEDKEDVFPAKLQATAQGKIVKMADIPDPVFAEGIVGPCIGIEPENGTIVAPCDGKILQLSDTKHAFGIEGISGAQILVHIGIDTVSMKGEGFTAKAQVGDTVKAGQPIIEVDLDKVKEAGHPTVVITVLSNPAEFKSVRFSEAQSVSYGDELVSIDK
;
A
#
# COMPACT_ATOMS: atom_id res chain seq x y z
N MET A 1 37.19 -6.32 -24.81
CA MET A 1 37.18 -5.88 -23.39
C MET A 1 36.25 -4.69 -23.31
N GLY A 2 35.04 -4.90 -22.79
CA GLY A 2 34.00 -3.88 -22.66
C GLY A 2 33.06 -4.29 -21.54
N ILE A 3 33.58 -4.26 -20.31
CA ILE A 3 32.92 -4.72 -19.07
C ILE A 3 31.99 -3.64 -18.47
N PHE A 4 31.47 -2.71 -19.29
CA PHE A 4 30.74 -1.52 -18.82
C PHE A 4 29.43 -1.25 -19.56
N ASP A 5 28.79 -2.27 -20.12
CA ASP A 5 27.47 -2.15 -20.77
C ASP A 5 26.29 -2.54 -19.85
N PHE A 6 26.50 -2.58 -18.53
CA PHE A 6 25.55 -3.18 -17.59
C PHE A 6 24.68 -2.19 -16.78
N LEU A 7 24.76 -0.89 -17.02
CA LEU A 7 23.92 0.10 -16.33
C LEU A 7 23.29 1.08 -17.31
N LYS A 8 22.55 0.56 -18.28
CA LYS A 8 21.50 1.33 -18.93
C LYS A 8 20.27 1.22 -18.03
N LYS A 9 20.10 2.16 -17.11
CA LYS A 9 18.82 2.40 -16.46
C LYS A 9 17.89 2.80 -17.60
N GLU A 10 17.05 1.89 -18.06
CA GLU A 10 15.99 2.27 -19.00
C GLU A 10 15.12 3.29 -18.27
N ASP A 11 15.17 4.54 -18.71
CA ASP A 11 14.17 5.55 -18.39
C ASP A 11 12.85 5.01 -18.97
N LYS A 12 12.13 4.18 -18.20
CA LYS A 12 10.75 3.86 -18.51
C LYS A 12 10.01 5.19 -18.46
N GLU A 13 9.56 5.68 -19.62
CA GLU A 13 8.67 6.82 -19.69
C GLU A 13 7.52 6.60 -18.71
N ASP A 14 7.20 7.65 -17.94
CA ASP A 14 6.07 7.63 -17.02
C ASP A 14 4.79 7.36 -17.83
N VAL A 15 4.22 6.17 -17.69
CA VAL A 15 2.95 5.80 -18.34
C VAL A 15 1.80 6.26 -17.45
N PHE A 16 1.05 7.26 -17.92
CA PHE A 16 -0.18 7.74 -17.28
C PHE A 16 -1.44 7.28 -18.02
N PRO A 17 -2.54 6.99 -17.29
CA PRO A 17 -2.66 6.98 -15.83
C PRO A 17 -1.82 5.87 -15.18
N ALA A 18 -1.11 6.22 -14.10
CA ALA A 18 -0.46 5.24 -13.25
C ALA A 18 -1.52 4.57 -12.38
N LYS A 19 -1.45 3.24 -12.27
CA LYS A 19 -2.48 2.43 -11.59
C LYS A 19 -1.89 1.74 -10.38
N LEU A 20 -2.55 1.88 -9.24
CA LEU A 20 -2.28 1.14 -8.03
C LEU A 20 -3.33 0.05 -7.89
N GLN A 21 -2.88 -1.18 -7.72
CA GLN A 21 -3.72 -2.35 -7.50
C GLN A 21 -4.12 -2.47 -6.03
N ALA A 22 -5.17 -3.26 -5.78
CA ALA A 22 -5.63 -3.59 -4.44
C ALA A 22 -4.52 -4.26 -3.62
N THR A 23 -4.24 -3.71 -2.44
CA THR A 23 -3.22 -4.22 -1.49
C THR A 23 -3.73 -5.38 -0.65
N ALA A 24 -5.05 -5.56 -0.60
CA ALA A 24 -5.73 -6.70 0.00
C ALA A 24 -6.96 -7.06 -0.85
N GLN A 25 -7.47 -8.28 -0.70
CA GLN A 25 -8.78 -8.64 -1.21
C GLN A 25 -9.82 -8.43 -0.11
N GLY A 26 -10.96 -7.81 -0.46
CA GLY A 26 -12.09 -7.65 0.45
C GLY A 26 -12.96 -6.44 0.12
N LYS A 27 -13.67 -5.93 1.13
CA LYS A 27 -14.65 -4.86 0.96
C LYS A 27 -13.97 -3.49 1.00
N ILE A 28 -14.30 -2.61 0.07
CA ILE A 28 -13.80 -1.22 0.12
C ILE A 28 -14.40 -0.47 1.31
N VAL A 29 -13.55 0.28 2.00
CA VAL A 29 -13.89 1.26 3.03
C VAL A 29 -13.49 2.63 2.48
N LYS A 30 -14.47 3.52 2.28
CA LYS A 30 -14.19 4.88 1.80
C LYS A 30 -13.39 5.62 2.85
N MET A 31 -12.59 6.59 2.42
CA MET A 31 -11.76 7.41 3.32
C MET A 31 -12.55 7.90 4.55
N ALA A 32 -13.71 8.52 4.33
CA ALA A 32 -14.56 9.07 5.39
C ALA A 32 -15.14 8.01 6.36
N ASP A 33 -15.15 6.74 5.98
CA ASP A 33 -15.66 5.62 6.79
C ASP A 33 -14.53 4.88 7.53
N ILE A 34 -13.26 5.27 7.33
CA ILE A 34 -12.13 4.70 8.07
C ILE A 34 -12.24 5.12 9.54
N PRO A 35 -12.18 4.18 10.51
CA PRO A 35 -12.38 4.50 11.93
C PRO A 35 -11.14 5.11 12.61
N ASP A 36 -10.51 6.09 11.94
CA ASP A 36 -9.38 6.87 12.46
C ASP A 36 -9.36 8.26 11.77
N PRO A 37 -9.49 9.37 12.52
CA PRO A 37 -9.49 10.72 11.96
C PRO A 37 -8.24 11.09 11.15
N VAL A 38 -7.07 10.54 11.49
CA VAL A 38 -5.81 10.80 10.78
C VAL A 38 -5.90 10.38 9.32
N PHE A 39 -6.59 9.27 9.05
CA PHE A 39 -6.84 8.78 7.70
C PHE A 39 -8.14 9.35 7.12
N ALA A 40 -9.22 9.40 7.90
CA ALA A 40 -10.54 9.82 7.43
C ALA A 40 -10.61 11.30 7.02
N GLU A 41 -9.81 12.15 7.67
CA GLU A 41 -9.67 13.57 7.32
C GLU A 41 -8.57 13.82 6.27
N GLY A 42 -7.84 12.77 5.87
CA GLY A 42 -6.81 12.85 4.84
C GLY A 42 -5.55 13.60 5.29
N ILE A 43 -5.27 13.65 6.60
CA ILE A 43 -4.12 14.37 7.19
C ILE A 43 -2.79 13.83 6.63
N VAL A 44 -2.67 12.51 6.47
CA VAL A 44 -1.48 11.85 5.89
C VAL A 44 -1.46 11.97 4.37
N GLY A 45 -2.64 12.11 3.75
CA GLY A 45 -2.85 12.13 2.32
C GLY A 45 -4.19 11.49 1.95
N PRO A 46 -4.64 11.66 0.69
CA PRO A 46 -5.84 10.98 0.21
C PRO A 46 -5.61 9.47 0.22
N CYS A 47 -6.61 8.71 0.69
CA CYS A 47 -6.48 7.29 0.89
C CYS A 47 -7.77 6.51 0.64
N ILE A 48 -7.65 5.19 0.63
CA ILE A 48 -8.76 4.24 0.55
C ILE A 48 -8.45 3.03 1.44
N GLY A 49 -9.46 2.56 2.15
CA GLY A 49 -9.38 1.39 3.01
C GLY A 49 -9.94 0.15 2.33
N ILE A 50 -9.50 -1.02 2.79
CA ILE A 50 -10.05 -2.33 2.45
C ILE A 50 -10.23 -3.08 3.77
N GLU A 51 -11.43 -3.57 4.06
CA GLU A 51 -11.66 -4.58 5.10
C GLU A 51 -11.28 -5.94 4.50
N PRO A 52 -10.14 -6.53 4.91
CA PRO A 52 -9.56 -7.67 4.22
C PRO A 52 -10.29 -8.98 4.55
N GLU A 53 -10.42 -9.85 3.56
CA GLU A 53 -10.95 -11.21 3.71
C GLU A 53 -9.88 -12.19 4.21
N ASN A 54 -8.60 -11.89 3.99
CA ASN A 54 -7.48 -12.73 4.39
C ASN A 54 -6.25 -11.88 4.77
N GLY A 55 -5.23 -12.53 5.34
CA GLY A 55 -4.06 -11.88 5.92
C GLY A 55 -2.96 -11.44 4.95
N THR A 56 -3.08 -11.68 3.64
CA THR A 56 -1.99 -11.42 2.70
C THR A 56 -2.08 -9.99 2.17
N ILE A 57 -1.10 -9.15 2.52
CA ILE A 57 -0.99 -7.77 2.05
C ILE A 57 0.11 -7.68 1.00
N VAL A 58 -0.25 -7.19 -0.18
CA VAL A 58 0.59 -7.17 -1.38
C VAL A 58 1.01 -5.76 -1.79
N ALA A 59 2.06 -5.67 -2.59
CA ALA A 59 2.46 -4.41 -3.20
C ALA A 59 1.40 -3.93 -4.22
N PRO A 60 0.96 -2.66 -4.16
CA PRO A 60 -0.03 -2.12 -5.09
C PRO A 60 0.54 -1.84 -6.48
N CYS A 61 1.85 -1.74 -6.63
CA CYS A 61 2.50 -1.49 -7.90
C CYS A 61 3.92 -2.04 -7.91
N ASP A 62 4.54 -2.04 -9.10
CA ASP A 62 5.98 -2.18 -9.21
C ASP A 62 6.65 -1.00 -8.50
N GLY A 63 7.71 -1.27 -7.74
CA GLY A 63 8.38 -0.23 -6.99
C GLY A 63 9.49 -0.73 -6.09
N LYS A 64 9.93 0.14 -5.18
CA LYS A 64 10.95 -0.16 -4.18
C LYS A 64 10.40 0.07 -2.78
N ILE A 65 10.64 -0.86 -1.86
CA ILE A 65 10.30 -0.66 -0.45
C ILE A 65 11.27 0.36 0.14
N LEU A 66 10.75 1.52 0.51
CA LEU A 66 11.52 2.58 1.16
C LEU A 66 11.51 2.44 2.68
N GLN A 67 10.41 1.95 3.23
CA GLN A 67 10.22 1.84 4.67
C GLN A 67 9.43 0.60 5.02
N LEU A 68 9.78 0.00 6.15
CA LEU A 68 9.03 -1.05 6.79
C LEU A 68 9.07 -0.75 8.28
N SER A 69 7.91 -0.52 8.89
CA SER A 69 7.80 -0.23 10.32
C SER A 69 8.48 -1.32 11.17
N ASP A 70 9.01 -0.97 12.34
CA ASP A 70 9.69 -1.94 13.21
C ASP A 70 8.75 -3.08 13.60
N THR A 71 7.50 -2.74 13.88
CA THR A 71 6.41 -3.67 14.23
C THR A 71 5.69 -4.26 13.01
N LYS A 72 6.17 -4.03 11.78
CA LYS A 72 5.68 -4.67 10.54
C LYS A 72 4.17 -4.48 10.27
N HIS A 73 3.54 -3.45 10.82
CA HIS A 73 2.14 -3.10 10.55
C HIS A 73 1.97 -2.12 9.38
N ALA A 74 3.06 -1.49 8.94
CA ALA A 74 3.04 -0.56 7.83
C ALA A 74 4.32 -0.67 6.97
N PHE A 75 4.18 -0.37 5.69
CA PHE A 75 5.27 -0.28 4.73
C PHE A 75 5.06 0.87 3.74
N GLY A 76 6.17 1.45 3.28
CA GLY A 76 6.19 2.52 2.27
C GLY A 76 6.85 2.02 0.98
N ILE A 77 6.21 2.29 -0.16
CA ILE A 77 6.72 1.97 -1.50
C ILE A 77 6.88 3.26 -2.30
N GLU A 78 8.04 3.40 -2.93
CA GLU A 78 8.21 4.31 -4.06
C GLU A 78 7.83 3.54 -5.34
N GLY A 79 6.67 3.89 -5.87
CA GLY A 79 6.12 3.29 -7.08
C GLY A 79 6.68 3.90 -8.36
N ILE A 80 6.16 3.44 -9.49
CA ILE A 80 6.44 4.06 -10.80
C ILE A 80 6.02 5.54 -10.78
N SER A 81 6.78 6.38 -11.49
CA SER A 81 6.51 7.81 -11.64
C SER A 81 6.61 8.66 -10.37
N GLY A 82 7.32 8.15 -9.35
CA GLY A 82 7.61 8.88 -8.12
C GLY A 82 6.45 8.89 -7.10
N ALA A 83 5.40 8.10 -7.32
CA ALA A 83 4.31 7.96 -6.37
C ALA A 83 4.82 7.34 -5.06
N GLN A 84 4.63 8.04 -3.94
CA GLN A 84 4.97 7.56 -2.61
C GLN A 84 3.73 7.00 -1.95
N ILE A 85 3.72 5.69 -1.74
CA ILE A 85 2.56 4.94 -1.28
C ILE A 85 2.84 4.41 0.11
N LEU A 86 1.99 4.76 1.07
CA LEU A 86 1.99 4.17 2.40
C LEU A 86 0.86 3.15 2.49
N VAL A 87 1.18 1.94 2.91
CA VAL A 87 0.20 0.92 3.26
C VAL A 87 0.26 0.69 4.76
N HIS A 88 -0.86 0.93 5.45
CA HIS A 88 -1.02 0.75 6.89
C HIS A 88 -2.03 -0.37 7.17
N ILE A 89 -1.70 -1.32 8.03
CA ILE A 89 -2.47 -2.54 8.26
C ILE A 89 -3.12 -2.48 9.64
N GLY A 90 -4.45 -2.32 9.64
CA GLY A 90 -5.25 -2.10 10.83
C GLY A 90 -5.09 -0.70 11.42
N ILE A 91 -5.73 -0.43 12.56
CA ILE A 91 -5.67 0.86 13.27
C ILE A 91 -5.12 0.63 14.68
N ASP A 92 -4.22 1.49 15.13
CA ASP A 92 -3.47 1.37 16.39
C ASP A 92 -2.63 0.09 16.52
N THR A 93 -2.46 -0.70 15.46
CA THR A 93 -1.75 -1.99 15.47
C THR A 93 -0.25 -1.89 15.79
N VAL A 94 0.32 -0.68 15.79
CA VAL A 94 1.65 -0.42 16.33
C VAL A 94 1.79 -0.90 17.79
N SER A 95 0.73 -0.84 18.60
CA SER A 95 0.74 -1.30 20.00
C SER A 95 0.88 -2.82 20.13
N MET A 96 0.63 -3.58 19.07
CA MET A 96 0.81 -5.03 19.04
C MET A 96 2.29 -5.43 18.96
N LYS A 97 3.23 -4.48 18.82
CA LYS A 97 4.69 -4.74 18.86
C LYS A 97 5.17 -5.80 17.85
N GLY A 98 4.46 -5.95 16.74
CA GLY A 98 4.75 -6.94 15.69
C GLY A 98 4.13 -8.32 15.91
N GLU A 99 3.40 -8.53 17.00
CA GLU A 99 2.63 -9.75 17.19
C GLU A 99 1.53 -9.85 16.11
N GLY A 100 1.48 -10.98 15.41
CA GLY A 100 0.55 -11.21 14.32
C GLY A 100 1.01 -10.69 12.95
N PHE A 101 2.18 -10.06 12.84
CA PHE A 101 2.69 -9.55 11.56
C PHE A 101 3.97 -10.28 11.13
N THR A 102 4.03 -10.73 9.89
CA THR A 102 5.20 -11.39 9.30
C THR A 102 5.58 -10.70 7.99
N ALA A 103 6.73 -10.04 7.98
CA ALA A 103 7.26 -9.47 6.74
C ALA A 103 7.77 -10.55 5.78
N LYS A 104 7.46 -10.37 4.50
CA LYS A 104 7.90 -11.20 3.37
C LYS A 104 8.90 -10.49 2.45
N ALA A 105 9.06 -9.19 2.65
CA ALA A 105 10.04 -8.36 1.98
C ALA A 105 10.71 -7.42 2.99
N GLN A 106 11.80 -6.79 2.60
CA GLN A 106 12.60 -5.88 3.44
C GLN A 106 12.86 -4.55 2.74
N VAL A 107 13.29 -3.56 3.53
CA VAL A 107 13.68 -2.24 3.00
C VAL A 107 14.79 -2.41 1.96
N GLY A 108 14.64 -1.72 0.83
CA GLY A 108 15.56 -1.77 -0.29
C GLY A 108 15.16 -2.76 -1.39
N ASP A 109 14.27 -3.71 -1.11
CA ASP A 109 13.81 -4.67 -2.11
C ASP A 109 13.03 -3.97 -3.23
N THR A 110 13.25 -4.44 -4.46
CA THR A 110 12.39 -4.13 -5.60
C THR A 110 11.26 -5.16 -5.65
N VAL A 111 10.03 -4.69 -5.75
CA VAL A 111 8.82 -5.52 -5.70
C VAL A 111 7.99 -5.35 -6.97
N LYS A 112 7.18 -6.36 -7.26
CA LYS A 112 6.17 -6.33 -8.32
C LYS A 112 4.78 -6.14 -7.76
N ALA A 113 3.90 -5.54 -8.55
CA ALA A 113 2.48 -5.44 -8.21
C ALA A 113 1.92 -6.85 -7.89
N GLY A 114 1.19 -6.98 -6.79
CA GLY A 114 0.67 -8.26 -6.30
C GLY A 114 1.67 -9.13 -5.53
N GLN A 115 2.94 -8.73 -5.40
CA GLN A 115 3.91 -9.47 -4.58
C GLN A 115 3.57 -9.34 -3.09
N PRO A 116 3.51 -10.45 -2.31
CA PRO A 116 3.29 -10.41 -0.88
C PRO A 116 4.39 -9.64 -0.15
N ILE A 117 4.00 -8.67 0.69
CA ILE A 117 4.89 -7.83 1.49
C ILE A 117 4.77 -8.15 2.96
N ILE A 118 3.54 -8.31 3.47
CA ILE A 118 3.25 -8.63 4.86
C ILE A 118 2.13 -9.67 4.91
N GLU A 119 2.30 -10.69 5.75
CA GLU A 119 1.21 -11.54 6.21
C GLU A 119 0.77 -11.06 7.59
N VAL A 120 -0.54 -10.88 7.78
CA VAL A 120 -1.15 -10.52 9.05
C VAL A 120 -2.11 -11.60 9.54
N ASP A 121 -2.02 -11.92 10.82
CA ASP A 121 -2.99 -12.74 11.54
C ASP A 121 -4.18 -11.85 11.94
N LEU A 122 -5.20 -11.80 11.10
CA LEU A 122 -6.37 -10.94 11.29
C LEU A 122 -7.14 -11.27 12.58
N ASP A 123 -7.10 -12.53 13.03
CA ASP A 123 -7.77 -12.94 14.25
C ASP A 123 -7.05 -12.35 15.47
N LYS A 124 -5.70 -12.36 15.49
CA LYS A 124 -4.93 -11.67 16.54
C LYS A 124 -5.18 -10.16 16.57
N VAL A 125 -5.31 -9.53 15.41
CA VAL A 125 -5.62 -8.08 15.34
C VAL A 125 -6.98 -7.80 15.98
N LYS A 126 -8.00 -8.63 15.67
CA LYS A 126 -9.33 -8.52 16.26
C LYS A 126 -9.35 -8.84 17.75
N GLU A 127 -8.63 -9.88 18.19
CA GLU A 127 -8.50 -10.27 19.60
C GLU A 127 -7.82 -9.16 20.43
N ALA A 128 -6.88 -8.42 19.83
CA ALA A 128 -6.26 -7.26 20.44
C ALA A 128 -7.17 -6.01 20.46
N GLY A 129 -8.37 -6.07 19.85
CA GLY A 129 -9.35 -4.99 19.85
C GLY A 129 -9.12 -3.93 18.78
N HIS A 130 -8.33 -4.23 17.75
CA HIS A 130 -7.99 -3.28 16.69
C HIS A 130 -8.81 -3.53 15.41
N PRO A 131 -9.26 -2.47 14.70
CA PRO A 131 -9.79 -2.60 13.35
C PRO A 131 -8.77 -3.23 12.40
N THR A 132 -9.22 -4.08 11.48
CA THR A 132 -8.37 -4.80 10.50
C THR A 132 -8.23 -4.09 9.15
N VAL A 133 -8.84 -2.90 8.99
CA VAL A 133 -8.83 -2.14 7.75
C VAL A 133 -7.39 -1.89 7.26
N VAL A 134 -7.12 -2.29 6.03
CA VAL A 134 -5.86 -2.04 5.33
C VAL A 134 -6.00 -0.75 4.53
N ILE A 135 -5.19 0.25 4.83
CA ILE A 135 -5.31 1.60 4.30
C ILE A 135 -4.18 1.85 3.32
N THR A 136 -4.52 2.21 2.08
CA THR A 136 -3.56 2.61 1.05
C THR A 136 -3.64 4.12 0.87
N VAL A 137 -2.54 4.81 1.17
CA VAL A 137 -2.42 6.27 1.16
C VAL A 137 -1.45 6.69 0.06
N LEU A 138 -1.79 7.73 -0.71
CA LEU A 138 -0.84 8.45 -1.54
C LEU A 138 -0.27 9.62 -0.75
N SER A 139 1.01 9.56 -0.38
CA SER A 139 1.65 10.50 0.56
C SER A 139 2.16 11.78 -0.12
N ASN A 140 2.32 11.79 -1.44
CA ASN A 140 2.75 12.97 -2.22
C ASN A 140 1.73 13.38 -3.31
N PRO A 141 0.44 13.59 -2.98
CA PRO A 141 -0.60 13.85 -3.96
C PRO A 141 -0.40 15.16 -4.74
N ALA A 142 0.31 16.13 -4.17
CA ALA A 142 0.59 17.44 -4.79
C ALA A 142 1.48 17.35 -6.04
N GLU A 143 2.17 16.22 -6.25
CA GLU A 143 2.99 15.97 -7.45
C GLU A 143 2.17 15.51 -8.66
N PHE A 144 0.86 15.28 -8.47
CA PHE A 144 -0.05 14.72 -9.47
C PHE A 144 -1.23 15.66 -9.75
N LYS A 145 -1.75 15.65 -10.97
CA LYS A 145 -2.89 16.49 -11.39
C LYS A 145 -4.22 15.99 -10.84
N SER A 146 -4.40 14.67 -10.81
CA SER A 146 -5.61 14.07 -10.24
C SER A 146 -5.36 12.68 -9.69
N VAL A 147 -6.10 12.36 -8.63
CA VAL A 147 -6.11 11.07 -7.96
C VAL A 147 -7.56 10.61 -7.92
N ARG A 148 -7.83 9.42 -8.44
CA ARG A 148 -9.16 8.81 -8.45
C ARG A 148 -9.10 7.48 -7.72
N PHE A 149 -10.04 7.28 -6.81
CA PHE A 149 -10.19 6.04 -6.05
C PHE A 149 -11.28 5.16 -6.65
N SER A 150 -11.14 3.85 -6.49
CA SER A 150 -12.16 2.91 -6.93
C SER A 150 -13.50 3.15 -6.22
N GLU A 151 -14.59 3.11 -6.98
CA GLU A 151 -15.97 3.17 -6.46
C GLU A 151 -16.61 1.78 -6.28
N ALA A 152 -15.84 0.71 -6.51
CA ALA A 152 -16.32 -0.65 -6.32
C ALA A 152 -16.71 -0.91 -4.86
N GLN A 153 -17.58 -1.89 -4.64
CA GLN A 153 -17.95 -2.31 -3.28
C GLN A 153 -16.92 -3.23 -2.65
N SER A 154 -16.22 -4.00 -3.48
CA SER A 154 -15.20 -4.97 -3.09
C SER A 154 -14.15 -5.08 -4.21
N VAL A 155 -12.96 -5.54 -3.86
CA VAL A 155 -11.83 -5.72 -4.76
C VAL A 155 -11.15 -7.06 -4.49
N SER A 156 -10.58 -7.65 -5.54
CA SER A 156 -9.66 -8.80 -5.48
C SER A 156 -8.23 -8.34 -5.78
N TYR A 157 -7.25 -9.20 -5.51
CA TYR A 157 -5.88 -8.92 -5.91
C TYR A 157 -5.77 -8.64 -7.41
N GLY A 158 -5.05 -7.59 -7.75
CA GLY A 158 -4.84 -7.15 -9.13
C GLY A 158 -5.87 -6.14 -9.64
N ASP A 159 -7.01 -5.99 -8.96
CA ASP A 159 -8.01 -4.96 -9.30
C ASP A 159 -7.44 -3.57 -9.10
N GLU A 160 -7.87 -2.62 -9.92
CA GLU A 160 -7.49 -1.21 -9.80
C GLU A 160 -8.13 -0.58 -8.56
N LEU A 161 -7.30 -0.03 -7.69
CA LEU A 161 -7.70 0.63 -6.45
C LEU A 161 -7.56 2.15 -6.55
N VAL A 162 -6.47 2.64 -7.17
CA VAL A 162 -6.20 4.07 -7.35
C VAL A 162 -5.67 4.32 -8.77
N SER A 163 -6.14 5.38 -9.39
CA SER A 163 -5.64 5.91 -10.67
C SER A 163 -5.06 7.30 -10.44
N ILE A 164 -3.83 7.51 -10.90
CA ILE A 164 -3.07 8.75 -10.72
C ILE A 164 -2.67 9.30 -12.08
N ASP A 165 -2.92 10.60 -12.30
CA ASP A 165 -2.59 11.31 -13.54
C ASP A 165 -1.64 12.48 -13.25
N LYS A 166 -0.71 12.78 -14.17
CA LYS A 166 0.31 13.85 -14.05
C LYS A 166 0.18 14.93 -15.12
#